data_AF-A0A1E1WSB5-F1
#
_entry.id   AF-A0A1E1WSB5-F1
#
_cell.length_a   1.000
_cell.length_b   1.000
_cell.length_c   1.000
_cell.angle_alpha   90.00
_cell.angle_beta   90.00
_cell.angle_gamma   90.00
#
_symmetry.space_group_name_H-M   'P 1'
#
loop_
_entity.id
_entity.type
_entity.pdbx_description
1 polymer ?
#
loop_
_entity_poly.entity_id
_entity_poly.type
_entity_poly.pdbx_seq_one_letter_code
_entity_poly.pdbx_strand_id
1 'polypeptide(L)'
;SDVPRVSQYRLAAHLSLAFILYAGLLGGALRVLRPFPVSATYQRIKALASVTAVAHTVKAMAFFTAISGAFVAGLDAGLVYNSFPKMGDHWVPDDILSLAPTVRNFTENPTTVQFDHRVLGSTTLAAASLLWLLARRTPLSP
;
A
#
# COMPACT_ATOMS: atom_id res chain seq x y z
N SER A 1 -27.74 11.23 19.46
CA SER A 1 -27.70 10.92 18.03
C SER A 1 -26.55 9.97 17.79
N ASP A 2 -26.81 8.71 17.47
CA ASP A 2 -25.74 7.78 17.12
C ASP A 2 -25.10 8.22 15.82
N VAL A 3 -23.78 8.42 15.84
CA VAL A 3 -23.02 8.68 14.61
C VAL A 3 -22.99 7.38 13.81
N PRO A 4 -23.58 7.32 12.60
CA PRO A 4 -23.55 6.10 11.81
C PRO A 4 -22.10 5.78 11.43
N ARG A 5 -21.55 4.69 12.00
CA ARG A 5 -20.19 4.22 11.71
C ARG A 5 -20.25 2.93 10.88
N VAL A 6 -19.44 2.87 9.84
CA VAL A 6 -19.20 1.62 9.10
C VAL A 6 -18.01 0.91 9.73
N SER A 7 -18.10 -0.41 9.91
CA SER A 7 -16.96 -1.18 10.39
C SER A 7 -15.76 -1.00 9.46
N GLN A 8 -14.58 -0.78 10.05
CA GLN A 8 -13.28 -0.70 9.38
C GLN A 8 -13.02 -1.92 8.48
N TYR A 9 -13.50 -3.11 8.88
CA TYR A 9 -13.41 -4.32 8.05
C TYR A 9 -14.20 -4.20 6.76
N ARG A 10 -15.42 -3.64 6.81
CA ARG A 10 -16.25 -3.40 5.62
C ARG A 10 -15.64 -2.34 4.72
N LEU A 11 -15.11 -1.27 5.33
CA LEU A 11 -14.43 -0.20 4.60
C LEU A 11 -13.18 -0.73 3.87
N ALA A 12 -12.34 -1.50 4.57
CA ALA A 12 -11.16 -2.13 3.98
C ALA A 12 -11.52 -3.14 2.89
N ALA A 13 -12.53 -3.98 3.08
CA ALA A 13 -13.00 -4.92 2.08
C ALA A 13 -13.54 -4.21 0.81
N HIS A 14 -14.33 -3.14 0.99
CA HIS A 14 -14.84 -2.35 -0.12
C HIS A 14 -13.71 -1.70 -0.93
N LEU A 15 -12.76 -1.05 -0.24
CA LEU A 15 -11.60 -0.43 -0.90
C LEU A 15 -10.75 -1.48 -1.64
N SER A 16 -10.50 -2.63 -1.01
CA SER A 16 -9.73 -3.73 -1.60
C SER A 16 -10.37 -4.21 -2.91
N LEU A 17 -11.68 -4.45 -2.88
CA LEU A 17 -12.44 -4.89 -4.06
C LEU A 17 -12.40 -3.83 -5.16
N ALA A 18 -12.61 -2.55 -4.81
CA ALA A 18 -12.53 -1.45 -5.76
C ALA A 18 -11.14 -1.37 -6.43
N PHE A 19 -10.06 -1.49 -5.66
CA PHE A 19 -8.69 -1.51 -6.18
C PHE A 19 -8.44 -2.67 -7.13
N ILE A 20 -8.86 -3.90 -6.77
CA ILE A 20 -8.68 -5.09 -7.59
C ILE A 20 -9.43 -4.94 -8.93
N LEU A 21 -10.70 -4.53 -8.88
CA LEU A 21 -11.51 -4.33 -10.08
C LEU A 21 -10.92 -3.25 -10.97
N TYR A 22 -10.57 -2.09 -10.41
CA TYR A 22 -10.01 -0.99 -11.18
C TYR A 22 -8.66 -1.34 -11.80
N ALA A 23 -7.76 -2.00 -11.05
CA ALA A 23 -6.47 -2.46 -11.56
C ALA A 23 -6.64 -3.50 -12.68
N GLY A 24 -7.63 -4.39 -12.57
CA GLY A 24 -7.97 -5.36 -13.60
C GLY A 24 -8.48 -4.69 -14.88
N LEU A 25 -9.42 -3.75 -14.76
CA LEU A 25 -9.96 -2.98 -15.88
C LEU A 25 -8.88 -2.15 -16.57
N LEU A 26 -8.07 -1.42 -15.80
CA LEU A 26 -6.96 -0.63 -16.31
C LEU A 26 -5.93 -1.52 -17.01
N GLY A 27 -5.56 -2.64 -16.39
CA GLY A 27 -4.63 -3.60 -16.98
C GLY A 27 -5.16 -4.21 -18.28
N GLY A 28 -6.46 -4.51 -18.35
CA GLY A 28 -7.13 -4.97 -19.56
C GLY A 28 -7.14 -3.91 -20.67
N ALA A 29 -7.53 -2.67 -20.32
CA ALA A 29 -7.54 -1.55 -21.26
C ALA A 29 -6.14 -1.27 -21.84
N LEU A 30 -5.10 -1.28 -21.00
CA LEU A 30 -3.71 -1.08 -21.44
C LEU A 30 -3.23 -2.18 -22.40
N ARG A 31 -3.67 -3.43 -22.22
CA ARG A 31 -3.35 -4.54 -23.15
C ARG A 31 -4.01 -4.35 -24.51
N VAL A 32 -5.23 -3.81 -24.55
CA VAL A 32 -5.95 -3.51 -25.81
C VAL A 32 -5.30 -2.32 -26.51
N LEU A 33 -4.96 -1.26 -25.79
CA LEU A 33 -4.38 -0.02 -26.34
C LEU A 33 -2.91 -0.17 -26.76
N ARG A 34 -2.15 -1.07 -26.13
CA ARG A 34 -0.75 -1.36 -26.49
C ARG A 34 -0.57 -2.84 -26.84
N PRO A 35 -0.96 -3.26 -28.05
CA PRO A 35 -0.69 -4.61 -28.53
C PRO A 35 0.82 -4.77 -28.76
N PHE A 36 1.52 -5.41 -27.84
CA PHE A 36 2.95 -5.68 -27.98
C PHE A 36 3.18 -6.96 -28.81
N PRO A 37 4.07 -6.94 -29.84
CA PRO A 37 4.44 -8.15 -30.56
C PRO A 37 5.19 -9.12 -29.63
N VAL A 38 4.72 -10.38 -29.57
CA VAL A 38 5.17 -11.41 -28.62
C VAL A 38 6.70 -11.64 -28.65
N SER A 39 7.31 -11.56 -29.83
CA SER A 39 8.75 -11.82 -30.04
C SER A 39 9.68 -10.72 -29.52
N ALA A 40 9.35 -9.44 -29.73
CA ALA A 40 10.15 -8.32 -29.23
C ALA A 40 10.00 -8.10 -27.72
N THR A 41 8.90 -8.59 -27.14
CA THR A 41 8.58 -8.46 -25.71
C THR A 41 9.46 -9.36 -24.84
N TYR A 42 9.76 -10.58 -25.30
CA TYR A 42 10.43 -11.59 -24.47
C TYR A 42 11.88 -11.24 -24.12
N GLN A 43 12.66 -10.74 -25.09
CA GLN A 43 14.04 -10.30 -24.83
C GLN A 43 14.11 -9.04 -23.95
N ARG A 44 13.12 -8.15 -24.10
CA ARG A 44 13.02 -6.91 -23.32
C ARG A 44 12.60 -7.18 -21.87
N ILE A 45 11.72 -8.16 -21.64
CA ILE A 45 11.34 -8.63 -20.29
C ILE A 45 12.55 -9.20 -19.56
N LYS A 46 13.42 -9.97 -20.22
CA LYS A 46 14.65 -10.48 -19.59
C LYS A 46 15.60 -9.36 -19.18
N ALA A 47 15.83 -8.37 -20.05
CA ALA A 47 16.71 -7.24 -19.77
C ALA A 47 16.19 -6.34 -18.63
N LEU A 48 14.86 -6.26 -18.47
CA LEU A 48 14.20 -5.45 -17.45
C LEU A 48 13.72 -6.24 -16.23
N ALA A 49 14.03 -7.53 -16.13
CA ALA A 49 13.42 -8.45 -15.16
C ALA A 49 13.57 -7.96 -13.71
N SER A 50 14.73 -7.41 -13.34
CA SER A 50 14.98 -6.85 -12.01
C SER A 50 14.13 -5.63 -11.72
N VAL A 51 14.06 -4.68 -12.66
CA VAL A 51 13.24 -3.45 -12.53
C VAL A 51 11.74 -3.81 -12.51
N THR A 52 11.32 -4.76 -13.34
CA THR A 52 9.93 -5.26 -13.37
C THR A 52 9.56 -5.96 -12.06
N ALA A 53 10.46 -6.76 -11.48
CA ALA A 53 10.24 -7.37 -10.17
C ALA A 53 10.05 -6.32 -9.08
N VAL A 54 10.94 -5.31 -9.02
CA VAL A 54 10.82 -4.19 -8.06
C VAL A 54 9.52 -3.42 -8.30
N ALA A 55 9.12 -3.19 -9.55
CA ALA A 55 7.86 -2.52 -9.87
C ALA A 55 6.64 -3.32 -9.36
N HIS A 56 6.65 -4.65 -9.49
CA HIS A 56 5.61 -5.49 -8.93
C HIS A 56 5.60 -5.47 -7.40
N THR A 57 6.77 -5.43 -6.75
CA THR A 57 6.88 -5.28 -5.29
C THR A 57 6.30 -3.95 -4.83
N VAL A 58 6.68 -2.83 -5.45
CA VAL A 58 6.16 -1.49 -5.12
C VAL A 58 4.64 -1.44 -5.32
N LYS A 59 4.12 -2.04 -6.41
CA LYS A 59 2.68 -2.16 -6.65
C LYS A 59 1.97 -2.90 -5.51
N ALA A 60 2.53 -4.03 -5.05
CA ALA A 60 1.96 -4.80 -3.94
C ALA A 60 2.02 -4.01 -2.62
N MET A 61 3.14 -3.35 -2.33
CA MET A 61 3.29 -2.50 -1.15
C MET A 61 2.28 -1.34 -1.14
N ALA A 62 2.08 -0.68 -2.28
CA ALA A 62 1.09 0.38 -2.43
C ALA A 62 -0.34 -0.12 -2.16
N PHE A 63 -0.68 -1.32 -2.66
CA PHE A 63 -1.96 -1.97 -2.38
C PHE A 63 -2.15 -2.22 -0.88
N PHE A 64 -1.18 -2.84 -0.20
CA PHE A 64 -1.28 -3.07 1.25
C PHE A 64 -1.31 -1.77 2.06
N THR A 65 -0.56 -0.75 1.65
CA THR A 65 -0.59 0.58 2.28
C THR A 65 -1.98 1.22 2.18
N ALA A 66 -2.64 1.11 1.01
CA ALA A 66 -3.99 1.61 0.81
C ALA A 66 -5.01 0.89 1.71
N ILE A 67 -4.93 -0.44 1.82
CA ILE A 67 -5.79 -1.23 2.71
C ILE A 67 -5.56 -0.84 4.18
N SER A 68 -4.31 -0.76 4.61
CA SER A 68 -3.96 -0.28 5.96
C SER A 68 -4.56 1.11 6.24
N GLY A 69 -4.57 2.00 5.26
CA GLY A 69 -5.22 3.32 5.36
C GLY A 69 -6.73 3.25 5.57
N ALA A 70 -7.42 2.23 5.03
CA ALA A 70 -8.84 2.02 5.30
C ALA A 70 -9.11 1.61 6.75
N PHE A 71 -8.21 0.86 7.38
CA PHE A 71 -8.31 0.59 8.83
C PHE A 71 -8.09 1.87 9.64
N VAL A 72 -7.12 2.70 9.25
CA VAL A 72 -6.88 4.01 9.91
C VAL A 72 -8.12 4.89 9.85
N ALA A 73 -8.74 5.00 8.67
CA ALA A 73 -9.95 5.78 8.47
C ALA A 73 -11.16 5.20 9.23
N GLY A 74 -11.31 3.87 9.23
CA GLY A 74 -12.45 3.22 9.89
C GLY A 74 -12.40 3.26 11.42
N LEU A 75 -11.21 3.38 12.01
CA LEU A 75 -11.01 3.48 13.47
C LEU A 75 -10.85 4.93 13.95
N ASP A 76 -10.94 5.93 13.07
CA ASP A 76 -10.51 7.31 13.35
C ASP A 76 -9.05 7.39 13.89
N ALA A 77 -8.22 6.37 13.58
CA ALA A 77 -6.90 6.20 14.16
C ALA A 77 -5.92 7.31 13.75
N GLY A 78 -6.21 8.00 12.64
CA GLY A 78 -5.45 9.17 12.20
C GLY A 78 -5.40 10.30 13.21
N LEU A 79 -6.34 10.33 14.17
CA LEU A 79 -6.46 11.38 15.19
C LEU A 79 -5.70 11.08 16.48
N VAL A 80 -5.18 9.86 16.65
CA VAL A 80 -4.56 9.40 17.91
C VAL A 80 -3.21 10.10 18.13
N TYR A 81 -2.29 9.98 17.17
CA TYR A 81 -1.02 10.70 17.17
C TYR A 81 -0.92 11.63 15.97
N ASN A 82 -0.72 12.93 16.20
CA ASN A 82 -0.67 13.97 15.16
C ASN A 82 0.74 14.47 14.84
N SER A 83 1.76 13.97 15.54
CA SER A 83 3.18 14.23 15.23
C SER A 83 3.71 13.26 14.17
N PHE A 84 4.80 13.62 13.48
CA PHE A 84 5.56 12.75 12.58
C PHE A 84 7.04 13.21 12.55
N PRO A 85 8.05 12.32 12.48
CA PRO A 85 7.95 10.86 12.30
C PRO A 85 7.62 10.08 13.57
N LYS A 86 7.84 10.68 14.75
CA LYS A 86 7.46 10.11 16.05
C LYS A 86 5.95 10.13 16.27
N MET A 87 5.46 9.30 17.18
CA MET A 87 4.10 9.25 17.70
C MET A 87 4.10 9.77 19.15
N GLY A 88 3.86 11.08 19.30
CA GLY A 88 4.15 11.80 20.53
C GLY A 88 5.66 11.89 20.76
N ASP A 89 6.09 11.59 21.98
CA ASP A 89 7.51 11.57 22.34
C ASP A 89 8.22 10.26 21.95
N HIS A 90 7.46 9.24 21.53
CA HIS A 90 7.93 7.89 21.27
C HIS A 90 8.04 7.57 19.78
N TRP A 91 9.00 6.72 19.40
CA TRP A 91 9.08 6.16 18.04
C TRP A 91 8.09 5.00 17.85
N VAL A 92 7.95 4.18 18.88
CA VAL A 92 6.98 3.10 18.99
C VAL A 92 6.20 3.36 20.29
N PRO A 93 4.89 3.64 20.23
CA PRO A 93 4.09 3.83 21.43
C PRO A 93 4.01 2.56 22.29
N ASP A 94 3.88 2.70 23.61
CA ASP A 94 3.83 1.57 24.53
C ASP A 94 2.51 0.76 24.44
N ASP A 95 1.46 1.40 23.93
CA ASP A 95 0.11 0.83 23.86
C ASP A 95 -0.18 0.02 22.58
N ILE A 96 0.84 -0.24 21.74
CA ILE A 96 0.70 -0.97 20.46
C ILE A 96 0.23 -2.43 20.61
N LEU A 97 0.36 -3.05 21.78
CA LEU A 97 -0.07 -4.43 22.03
C LEU A 97 -1.04 -4.53 23.22
N SER A 98 -1.77 -3.44 23.51
CA SER A 98 -2.66 -3.34 24.68
C SER A 98 -3.91 -4.22 24.62
N LEU A 99 -4.34 -4.68 23.45
CA LEU A 99 -5.50 -5.56 23.29
C LEU A 99 -5.12 -7.05 23.37
N ALA A 100 -6.02 -7.86 23.96
CA ALA A 100 -5.95 -9.32 23.96
C ALA A 100 -7.10 -9.94 23.12
N PRO A 101 -6.84 -11.02 22.35
CA PRO A 101 -5.52 -11.56 22.00
C PRO A 101 -4.70 -10.58 21.15
N THR A 102 -3.38 -10.72 21.17
CA THR A 102 -2.40 -9.80 20.54
C THR A 102 -2.71 -9.50 19.07
N VAL A 103 -3.25 -10.47 18.33
CA VAL A 103 -3.63 -10.33 16.92
C VAL A 103 -4.65 -9.24 16.65
N ARG A 104 -5.51 -8.91 17.62
CA ARG A 104 -6.53 -7.86 17.48
C ARG A 104 -5.91 -6.47 17.38
N ASN A 105 -4.69 -6.27 17.88
CA ASN A 105 -4.05 -4.96 17.81
C ASN A 105 -3.84 -4.50 16.36
N PHE A 106 -3.48 -5.42 15.45
CA PHE A 106 -3.23 -5.09 14.05
C PHE A 106 -4.47 -4.61 13.26
N THR A 107 -5.68 -4.81 13.78
CA THR A 107 -6.93 -4.46 13.07
C THR A 107 -7.92 -3.62 13.88
N GLU A 108 -7.76 -3.58 15.21
CA GLU A 108 -8.72 -2.95 16.13
C GLU A 108 -8.07 -1.97 17.10
N ASN A 109 -6.75 -2.02 17.30
CA ASN A 109 -6.05 -1.02 18.11
C ASN A 109 -5.69 0.19 17.24
N PRO A 110 -6.28 1.38 17.49
CA PRO A 110 -6.02 2.58 16.70
C PRO A 110 -4.53 2.95 16.65
N THR A 111 -3.81 2.82 17.76
CA THR A 111 -2.39 3.14 17.82
C THR A 111 -1.56 2.23 16.91
N THR A 112 -1.80 0.92 16.98
CA THR A 112 -1.09 -0.08 16.16
C THR A 112 -1.40 0.10 14.69
N VAL A 113 -2.68 0.26 14.34
CA VAL A 113 -3.12 0.48 12.96
C VAL A 113 -2.51 1.76 12.38
N GLN A 114 -2.44 2.84 13.17
CA GLN A 114 -1.80 4.08 12.75
C GLN A 114 -0.28 3.91 12.57
N PHE A 115 0.38 3.20 13.49
CA PHE A 115 1.81 2.89 13.40
C PHE A 115 2.13 2.06 12.16
N ASP A 116 1.43 0.96 11.95
CA ASP A 116 1.60 0.06 10.80
C ASP A 116 1.42 0.82 9.48
N HIS A 117 0.39 1.68 9.40
CA HIS A 117 0.15 2.50 8.22
C HIS A 117 1.31 3.47 7.94
N ARG A 118 1.85 4.13 8.98
CA ARG A 118 2.98 5.05 8.86
C ARG A 118 4.24 4.33 8.37
N VAL A 119 4.51 3.14 8.89
CA VAL A 119 5.65 2.30 8.48
C VAL A 119 5.47 1.83 7.04
N LEU A 120 4.29 1.29 6.68
CA LEU A 120 3.97 0.87 5.32
C LEU A 120 4.05 2.02 4.32
N GLY A 121 3.52 3.20 4.67
CA GLY A 121 3.59 4.40 3.83
C GLY A 121 5.02 4.87 3.59
N SER A 122 5.82 4.97 4.65
CA SER A 122 7.22 5.41 4.55
C SER A 122 8.07 4.44 3.74
N THR A 123 7.92 3.13 3.99
CA THR A 123 8.65 2.09 3.24
C THR A 123 8.21 2.00 1.79
N THR A 124 6.91 2.16 1.50
CA THR A 124 6.38 2.21 0.13
C THR A 124 6.94 3.40 -0.64
N LEU A 125 7.00 4.59 -0.01
CA LEU A 125 7.59 5.78 -0.62
C LEU A 125 9.08 5.59 -0.92
N ALA A 126 9.83 5.01 0.01
CA ALA A 126 11.24 4.69 -0.19
C ALA A 126 11.44 3.69 -1.33
N ALA A 127 10.63 2.62 -1.38
CA ALA A 127 10.69 1.62 -2.44
C ALA A 127 10.32 2.20 -3.81
N ALA A 128 9.31 3.07 -3.89
CA ALA A 128 8.93 3.76 -5.12
C ALA A 128 10.04 4.72 -5.60
N SER A 129 10.69 5.43 -4.68
CA SER A 129 11.83 6.30 -4.99
C SER A 129 13.03 5.49 -5.50
N LEU A 130 13.31 4.34 -4.88
CA LEU A 130 14.35 3.41 -5.34
C LEU A 130 14.03 2.86 -6.74
N LEU A 131 12.78 2.43 -6.97
CA LEU A 131 12.33 1.99 -8.29
C LEU A 131 12.60 3.06 -9.35
N TRP A 132 12.24 4.30 -9.08
CA TRP A 132 12.48 5.43 -9.98
C TRP A 132 13.97 5.64 -10.26
N LEU A 133 14.84 5.56 -9.25
CA LEU A 133 16.29 5.66 -9.42
C LEU A 133 16.86 4.53 -10.29
N LEU A 134 16.38 3.30 -10.10
CA LEU A 134 16.79 2.13 -10.90
C LEU A 134 16.27 2.23 -12.34
N ALA A 135 15.01 2.61 -12.50
CA ALA A 135 14.33 2.74 -13.78
C ALA A 135 15.01 3.80 -14.68
N ARG A 136 15.45 4.92 -14.11
CA ARG A 136 16.16 6.00 -14.84
C ARG A 136 17.50 5.61 -15.44
N ARG A 137 18.19 4.65 -14.82
CA ARG A 137 19.48 4.15 -15.30
C ARG A 137 19.34 3.10 -16.39
N THR A 138 18.11 2.65 -16.65
CA THR A 138 17.83 1.58 -17.59
C THR A 138 17.20 2.18 -18.84
N PRO A 139 17.62 1.78 -20.06
CA PRO A 139 16.97 2.23 -21.29
C PRO A 139 15.57 1.61 -21.40
N LEU A 140 14.60 2.27 -20.77
CA LEU A 140 13.19 1.96 -20.96
C LEU A 140 12.79 2.37 -22.39
N SER A 141 11.94 1.57 -23.03
CA SER A 141 11.47 1.93 -24.37
C SER A 141 10.72 3.27 -24.36
N PRO A 142 10.74 4.04 -25.46
CA PRO A 142 9.67 5.00 -25.70
C PRO A 142 8.30 4.31 -25.72
#